data_AF-A0A125YU10-F1
#
_entry.id   AF-A0A125YU10-F1
#
_cell.length_a   1.000
_cell.length_b   1.000
_cell.length_c   1.000
_cell.angle_alpha   90.00
_cell.angle_beta   90.00
_cell.angle_gamma   90.00
#
_symmetry.space_group_name_H-M   'P 1'
#
loop_
_entity.id
_entity.type
_entity.pdbx_description
1 polymer ?
#
loop_
_entity_poly.entity_id
_entity_poly.type
_entity_poly.pdbx_seq_one_letter_code
_entity_poly.pdbx_strand_id
1 'polypeptide(L)'
;MNKMAGSTISNHQVSSNRKQCDFTKLMMAGFDLELNNDSTQDFHVVFHGPKGTVYEGGVWKVHVTLPDDYPFASPSIGFMNKMLHPNVDEASGSVCLDVINQTWTPLYSLVNVFEVFLPQLLTYPNPTDPLNSEAASLMSRDKRLYEEKVREYVRLYASREEWEKEQREKKEAQKGSFCGTSNLPNAANGETSTTSGEASTVGEAVPTTATTAEATNDAVSEISDLGSPADIDDVDISAL
;
A
#
# COMPACT_ATOMS: atom_id res chain seq x y z
N MET A 1 10.03 -9.46 -59.19
CA MET A 1 9.08 -9.84 -58.11
C MET A 1 9.82 -9.76 -56.79
N ASN A 2 9.71 -8.64 -56.07
CA ASN A 2 10.33 -8.49 -54.74
C ASN A 2 9.42 -9.16 -53.71
N LYS A 3 9.88 -10.27 -53.12
CA LYS A 3 9.25 -10.83 -51.92
C LYS A 3 9.63 -9.93 -50.74
N MET A 4 8.66 -9.20 -50.20
CA MET A 4 8.79 -8.57 -48.89
C MET A 4 8.90 -9.68 -47.85
N ALA A 5 10.07 -9.85 -47.24
CA ALA A 5 10.23 -10.68 -46.06
C ALA A 5 9.58 -9.96 -44.89
N GLY A 6 8.38 -10.40 -44.48
CA GLY A 6 7.82 -10.02 -43.19
C GLY A 6 8.75 -10.55 -42.10
N SER A 7 9.34 -9.64 -41.32
CA SER A 7 10.12 -10.02 -40.15
C SER A 7 9.17 -10.55 -39.09
N THR A 8 9.13 -11.88 -38.90
CA THR A 8 8.37 -12.51 -37.82
C THR A 8 9.04 -12.14 -36.50
N ILE A 9 8.40 -11.26 -35.72
CA ILE A 9 8.84 -10.92 -34.37
C ILE A 9 8.74 -12.18 -33.50
N SER A 10 9.80 -12.56 -32.80
CA SER A 10 9.78 -13.71 -31.89
C SER A 10 8.90 -13.41 -30.67
N ASN A 11 8.23 -14.44 -30.11
CA ASN A 11 7.40 -14.27 -28.90
C ASN A 11 8.16 -13.63 -27.74
N HIS A 12 9.46 -13.91 -27.60
CA HIS A 12 10.31 -13.28 -26.59
C HIS A 12 10.46 -11.77 -26.80
N GLN A 13 10.63 -11.32 -28.05
CA GLN A 13 10.76 -9.90 -28.36
C GLN A 13 9.43 -9.16 -28.14
N VAL A 14 8.29 -9.79 -28.47
CA VAL A 14 6.96 -9.24 -28.17
C VAL A 14 6.75 -9.13 -26.65
N SER A 15 7.04 -10.19 -25.89
CA SER A 15 6.93 -10.21 -24.42
C SER A 15 7.78 -9.12 -23.77
N SER A 16 9.05 -9.00 -24.15
CA SER A 16 9.96 -7.97 -23.61
C SER A 16 9.47 -6.55 -23.91
N ASN A 17 9.01 -6.29 -25.14
CA ASN A 17 8.39 -5.01 -25.50
C ASN A 17 7.13 -4.76 -24.67
N ARG A 18 6.30 -5.78 -24.45
CA ARG A 18 5.07 -5.66 -23.67
C ARG A 18 5.33 -5.32 -22.20
N LYS A 19 6.33 -5.95 -21.58
CA LYS A 19 6.75 -5.68 -20.20
C LYS A 19 7.17 -4.22 -20.04
N GLN A 20 8.07 -3.77 -20.92
CA GLN A 20 8.57 -2.39 -20.89
C GLN A 20 7.47 -1.36 -21.15
N CYS A 21 6.62 -1.60 -22.15
CA CYS A 21 5.53 -0.68 -22.50
C CYS A 21 4.54 -0.53 -21.35
N ASP A 22 4.12 -1.61 -20.70
CA ASP A 22 3.12 -1.51 -19.63
C ASP A 22 3.69 -0.93 -18.33
N PHE A 23 4.95 -1.23 -18.00
CA PHE A 23 5.63 -0.51 -16.91
C PHE A 23 5.66 1.01 -17.18
N THR A 24 5.99 1.40 -18.42
CA THR A 24 5.99 2.82 -18.82
C THR A 24 4.59 3.42 -18.74
N LYS A 25 3.52 2.67 -19.10
CA LYS A 25 2.14 3.15 -18.96
C LYS A 25 1.74 3.40 -17.51
N LEU A 26 2.15 2.55 -16.57
CA LEU A 26 1.93 2.80 -15.14
C LEU A 26 2.59 4.12 -14.71
N MET A 27 3.83 4.35 -15.14
CA MET A 27 4.55 5.58 -14.85
C MET A 27 3.84 6.81 -15.44
N MET A 28 3.39 6.71 -16.70
CA MET A 28 2.66 7.77 -17.38
C MET A 28 1.27 8.03 -16.78
N ALA A 29 0.64 7.01 -16.20
CA ALA A 29 -0.61 7.15 -15.47
C ALA A 29 -0.44 7.85 -14.10
N GLY A 30 0.80 8.12 -13.67
CA GLY A 30 1.10 8.88 -12.46
C GLY A 30 1.20 8.03 -11.20
N PHE A 31 1.34 6.70 -11.33
CA PHE A 31 1.62 5.84 -10.19
C PHE A 31 3.03 6.10 -9.65
N ASP A 32 3.17 6.06 -8.32
CA ASP A 32 4.48 6.07 -7.66
C ASP A 32 5.07 4.66 -7.71
N LEU A 33 6.20 4.52 -8.40
CA LEU A 33 6.83 3.25 -8.76
C LEU A 33 8.26 3.18 -8.23
N GLU A 34 8.62 2.04 -7.63
CA GLU A 34 9.98 1.77 -7.15
C GLU A 34 10.48 0.46 -7.77
N LEU A 35 11.47 0.52 -8.66
CA LEU A 35 12.07 -0.66 -9.29
C LEU A 35 12.85 -1.49 -8.26
N ASN A 36 12.74 -2.82 -8.36
CA ASN A 36 13.62 -3.72 -7.62
C ASN A 36 14.77 -4.14 -8.53
N ASN A 37 16.01 -3.93 -8.07
CA ASN A 37 17.23 -4.30 -8.81
C ASN A 37 17.25 -3.77 -10.27
N ASP A 38 16.74 -2.55 -10.50
CA ASP A 38 16.64 -1.91 -11.82
C ASP A 38 15.85 -2.73 -12.87
N SER A 39 14.99 -3.65 -12.44
CA SER A 39 14.22 -4.53 -13.32
C SER A 39 12.79 -4.01 -13.56
N THR A 40 12.42 -3.76 -14.80
CA THR A 40 11.03 -3.37 -15.17
C THR A 40 10.02 -4.50 -15.07
N GLN A 41 10.46 -5.68 -14.62
CA GLN A 41 9.63 -6.86 -14.40
C GLN A 41 9.40 -7.14 -12.91
N ASP A 42 10.09 -6.42 -12.03
CA ASP A 42 10.02 -6.60 -10.59
C ASP A 42 10.07 -5.22 -9.94
N PHE A 43 8.92 -4.75 -9.47
CA PHE A 43 8.78 -3.39 -8.97
C PHE A 43 7.68 -3.29 -7.94
N HIS A 44 7.65 -2.17 -7.25
CA HIS A 44 6.59 -1.82 -6.33
C HIS A 44 5.76 -0.65 -6.86
N VAL A 45 4.49 -0.65 -6.48
CA VAL A 45 3.51 0.39 -6.79
C VAL A 45 2.87 0.86 -5.49
N VAL A 46 2.77 2.17 -5.28
CA VAL A 46 1.98 2.70 -4.16
C VAL A 46 0.51 2.64 -4.52
N PHE A 47 -0.27 1.96 -3.68
CA PHE A 47 -1.70 1.77 -3.86
C PHE A 47 -2.48 2.38 -2.71
N HIS A 48 -3.46 3.21 -3.03
CA HIS A 48 -4.35 3.84 -2.06
C HIS A 48 -5.65 3.06 -1.95
N GLY A 49 -6.10 2.83 -0.71
CA GLY A 49 -7.36 2.17 -0.44
C GLY A 49 -8.54 2.85 -1.13
N PRO A 50 -9.46 2.09 -1.75
CA PRO A 50 -10.60 2.67 -2.47
C PRO A 50 -11.52 3.47 -1.54
N LYS A 51 -12.01 4.62 -2.02
CA LYS A 51 -12.97 5.46 -1.30
C LYS A 51 -14.32 4.75 -1.12
N GLY A 52 -15.00 5.01 -0.02
CA GLY A 52 -16.28 4.40 0.33
C GLY A 52 -16.16 2.94 0.79
N THR A 53 -14.94 2.45 1.04
CA THR A 53 -14.69 1.08 1.52
C THR A 53 -14.04 1.10 2.89
N VAL A 54 -14.00 -0.06 3.56
CA VAL A 54 -13.27 -0.23 4.83
C VAL A 54 -11.76 -0.08 4.71
N TYR A 55 -11.24 -0.07 3.47
CA TYR A 55 -9.83 0.14 3.17
C TYR A 55 -9.47 1.62 2.95
N GLU A 56 -10.46 2.51 2.89
CA GLU A 56 -10.26 3.94 2.67
C GLU A 56 -9.26 4.54 3.67
N GLY A 57 -8.40 5.43 3.17
CA GLY A 57 -7.34 6.06 3.96
C GLY A 57 -6.06 5.23 4.07
N GLY A 58 -6.14 3.93 3.79
CA GLY A 58 -4.98 3.05 3.78
C GLY A 58 -4.05 3.29 2.59
N VAL A 59 -2.76 3.03 2.80
CA VAL A 59 -1.70 3.10 1.80
C VAL A 59 -0.90 1.79 1.86
N TRP A 60 -0.76 1.12 0.73
CA TRP A 60 0.02 -0.10 0.60
C TRP A 60 1.11 0.03 -0.44
N LYS A 61 2.27 -0.56 -0.13
CA LYS A 61 3.30 -0.85 -1.12
C LYS A 61 2.97 -2.21 -1.73
N VAL A 62 2.63 -2.24 -3.01
CA VAL A 62 2.23 -3.45 -3.73
C VAL A 62 3.40 -3.91 -4.59
N HIS A 63 3.90 -5.10 -4.31
CA HIS A 63 4.91 -5.78 -5.13
C HIS A 63 4.26 -6.41 -6.36
N VAL A 64 4.90 -6.20 -7.51
CA VAL A 64 4.47 -6.70 -8.82
C VAL A 64 5.62 -7.42 -9.48
N THR A 65 5.37 -8.67 -9.89
CA THR A 65 6.29 -9.43 -10.73
C THR A 65 5.62 -9.80 -12.05
N LEU A 66 6.29 -9.49 -13.16
CA LEU A 66 5.88 -9.88 -14.51
C LEU A 66 6.61 -11.18 -14.90
N PRO A 67 5.92 -12.32 -15.06
CA PRO A 67 6.58 -13.59 -15.37
C PRO A 67 7.16 -13.62 -16.78
N ASP A 68 8.00 -14.61 -17.10
CA ASP A 68 8.69 -14.73 -18.40
C ASP A 68 7.73 -14.78 -19.60
N ASP A 69 6.63 -15.50 -19.46
CA ASP A 69 5.59 -15.71 -20.46
C ASP A 69 4.51 -14.62 -20.49
N TYR A 70 4.68 -13.54 -19.72
CA TYR A 70 3.80 -12.38 -19.76
C TYR A 70 3.75 -11.76 -21.18
N PRO A 71 2.57 -11.31 -21.66
CA PRO A 71 1.30 -11.19 -20.95
C PRO A 71 0.39 -12.43 -21.02
N PHE A 72 0.88 -13.57 -21.50
CA PHE A 72 0.07 -14.79 -21.57
C PHE A 72 -0.21 -15.37 -20.18
N ALA A 73 0.75 -15.27 -19.26
CA ALA A 73 0.47 -15.37 -17.83
C ALA A 73 0.21 -14.00 -17.21
N SER A 74 -0.55 -14.00 -16.11
CA SER A 74 -0.86 -12.82 -15.32
C SER A 74 0.35 -12.32 -14.53
N PRO A 75 0.37 -11.03 -14.13
CA PRO A 75 1.31 -10.58 -13.12
C PRO A 75 1.02 -11.24 -11.76
N SER A 76 2.05 -11.43 -10.95
CA SER A 76 1.90 -11.72 -9.52
C SER A 76 1.78 -10.42 -8.75
N ILE A 77 0.85 -10.35 -7.79
CA ILE A 77 0.55 -9.16 -6.99
C ILE A 77 0.62 -9.52 -5.51
N GLY A 78 1.37 -8.75 -4.72
CA GLY A 78 1.51 -8.95 -3.28
C GLY A 78 1.53 -7.64 -2.48
N PHE A 79 0.81 -7.58 -1.37
CA PHE A 79 0.83 -6.45 -0.45
C PHE A 79 2.00 -6.57 0.54
N MET A 80 2.92 -5.62 0.53
CA MET A 80 4.13 -5.70 1.37
C MET A 80 3.85 -5.42 2.84
N ASN A 81 2.96 -4.48 3.12
CA ASN A 81 2.42 -4.25 4.45
C ASN A 81 1.08 -5.00 4.61
N LYS A 82 0.75 -5.34 5.86
CA LYS A 82 -0.33 -6.29 6.17
C LYS A 82 -1.68 -5.83 5.62
N MET A 83 -2.45 -6.81 5.12
CA MET A 83 -3.81 -6.61 4.64
C MET A 83 -4.70 -7.77 5.10
N LEU A 84 -5.84 -7.44 5.70
CA LEU A 84 -6.88 -8.41 6.03
C LEU A 84 -7.91 -8.46 4.90
N HIS A 85 -7.89 -9.52 4.09
CA HIS A 85 -8.83 -9.70 3.00
C HIS A 85 -8.99 -11.20 2.65
N PRO A 86 -10.21 -11.70 2.35
CA PRO A 86 -10.44 -13.12 2.06
C PRO A 86 -9.54 -13.73 0.97
N ASN A 87 -9.23 -12.97 -0.07
CA ASN A 87 -8.41 -13.42 -1.22
C ASN A 87 -6.94 -12.95 -1.16
N VAL A 88 -6.48 -12.50 0.00
CA VAL A 88 -5.07 -12.13 0.23
C VAL A 88 -4.52 -13.02 1.33
N ASP A 89 -3.40 -13.68 1.08
CA ASP A 89 -2.69 -14.41 2.12
C ASP A 89 -2.11 -13.43 3.15
N GLU A 90 -2.44 -13.60 4.43
CA GLU A 90 -2.07 -12.61 5.46
C GLU A 90 -0.58 -12.64 5.84
N ALA A 91 0.08 -13.78 5.62
CA ALA A 91 1.50 -13.94 5.94
C ALA A 91 2.41 -13.34 4.87
N SER A 92 2.15 -13.65 3.59
CA SER A 92 2.95 -13.18 2.45
C SER A 92 2.41 -11.92 1.80
N GLY A 93 1.13 -11.58 2.00
CA GLY A 93 0.43 -10.51 1.30
C GLY A 93 0.02 -10.87 -0.14
N SER A 94 0.26 -12.10 -0.59
CA SER A 94 -0.02 -12.51 -1.98
C SER A 94 -1.52 -12.51 -2.28
N VAL A 95 -1.90 -11.91 -3.40
CA VAL A 95 -3.27 -11.99 -3.93
C VAL A 95 -3.46 -13.35 -4.62
N CYS A 96 -4.61 -13.98 -4.43
CA CYS A 96 -4.94 -15.26 -5.04
C CYS A 96 -4.78 -15.22 -6.57
N LEU A 97 -3.89 -16.07 -7.10
CA LEU A 97 -3.58 -16.15 -8.52
C LEU A 97 -4.82 -16.54 -9.35
N ASP A 98 -5.66 -17.45 -8.85
CA ASP A 98 -6.88 -17.86 -9.54
C ASP A 98 -7.88 -16.72 -9.68
N VAL A 99 -7.95 -15.83 -8.68
CA VAL A 99 -8.80 -14.63 -8.74
C VAL A 99 -8.26 -13.62 -9.76
N ILE A 100 -6.93 -13.45 -9.84
CA ILE A 100 -6.30 -12.62 -10.87
C ILE A 100 -6.60 -13.20 -12.26
N ASN A 101 -6.45 -14.52 -12.44
CA ASN A 101 -6.63 -15.21 -13.71
C ASN A 101 -8.08 -15.22 -14.22
N GLN A 102 -9.09 -15.03 -13.35
CA GLN A 102 -10.48 -14.85 -13.79
C GLN A 102 -10.68 -13.55 -14.57
N THR A 103 -9.88 -12.52 -14.29
CA THR A 103 -9.97 -11.20 -14.95
C THR A 103 -8.88 -11.03 -16.02
N TRP A 104 -7.71 -11.59 -15.78
CA TRP A 104 -6.55 -11.38 -16.65
C TRP A 104 -6.73 -12.05 -18.01
N THR A 105 -6.38 -11.30 -19.05
CA THR A 105 -6.19 -11.81 -20.41
C THR A 105 -4.93 -11.15 -20.99
N PRO A 106 -4.32 -11.68 -22.07
CA PRO A 106 -3.13 -11.07 -22.68
C PRO A 106 -3.34 -9.62 -23.16
N LEU A 107 -4.59 -9.21 -23.34
CA LEU A 107 -4.99 -7.86 -23.75
C LEU A 107 -5.37 -6.96 -22.56
N TYR A 108 -5.46 -7.50 -21.35
CA TYR A 108 -5.80 -6.74 -20.16
C TYR A 108 -4.69 -5.75 -19.82
N SER A 109 -5.09 -4.52 -19.49
CA SER A 109 -4.18 -3.43 -19.18
C SER A 109 -3.60 -3.59 -17.78
N LEU A 110 -2.27 -3.49 -17.64
CA LEU A 110 -1.64 -3.50 -16.32
C LEU A 110 -2.10 -2.33 -15.44
N VAL A 111 -2.40 -1.16 -16.03
CA VAL A 111 -2.98 -0.01 -15.31
C VAL A 111 -4.32 -0.39 -14.67
N ASN A 112 -5.14 -1.18 -15.36
CA ASN A 112 -6.44 -1.61 -14.85
C ASN A 112 -6.33 -2.64 -13.72
N VAL A 113 -5.14 -3.19 -13.44
CA VAL A 113 -4.93 -3.97 -12.21
C VAL A 113 -5.14 -3.07 -10.99
N PHE A 114 -4.61 -1.85 -11.03
CA PHE A 114 -4.67 -0.89 -9.92
C PHE A 114 -5.92 -0.02 -9.95
N GLU A 115 -6.37 0.40 -11.14
CA GLU A 115 -7.54 1.28 -11.29
C GLU A 115 -8.87 0.55 -11.14
N VAL A 116 -8.92 -0.75 -11.48
CA VAL A 116 -10.19 -1.50 -11.58
C VAL A 116 -10.15 -2.76 -10.73
N PHE A 117 -9.23 -3.68 -11.01
CA PHE A 117 -9.25 -5.02 -10.41
C PHE A 117 -9.08 -4.99 -8.89
N LEU A 118 -8.02 -4.35 -8.37
CA LEU A 118 -7.79 -4.28 -6.93
C LEU A 118 -8.92 -3.53 -6.20
N PRO A 119 -9.38 -2.34 -6.66
CA PRO A 119 -10.53 -1.68 -6.04
C PRO A 119 -11.81 -2.52 -6.00
N GLN A 120 -12.12 -3.22 -7.10
CA GLN A 120 -13.29 -4.11 -7.16
C GLN A 120 -13.14 -5.30 -6.22
N LEU A 121 -11.96 -5.94 -6.20
CA LEU A 121 -11.69 -7.08 -5.33
C LEU A 121 -11.84 -6.69 -3.85
N LEU A 122 -11.26 -5.55 -3.45
CA LEU A 122 -11.36 -5.06 -2.06
C LEU A 122 -12.79 -4.66 -1.66
N THR A 123 -13.62 -4.26 -2.63
CA THR A 123 -15.02 -3.92 -2.34
C THR A 123 -15.90 -5.18 -2.28
N TYR A 124 -15.63 -6.14 -3.16
CA TYR A 124 -16.40 -7.36 -3.33
C TYR A 124 -15.46 -8.57 -3.40
N PRO A 125 -15.08 -9.15 -2.24
CA PRO A 125 -14.20 -10.31 -2.20
C PRO A 125 -14.81 -11.50 -2.95
N ASN A 126 -13.97 -12.30 -3.61
CA ASN A 126 -14.43 -13.53 -4.25
C ASN A 126 -14.69 -14.59 -3.15
N PRO A 127 -15.92 -15.11 -3.01
CA PRO A 127 -16.26 -16.08 -1.97
C PRO A 127 -15.73 -17.50 -2.26
N THR A 128 -15.22 -17.76 -3.46
CA THR A 128 -14.74 -19.07 -3.89
C THR A 128 -13.30 -19.27 -3.41
N ASP A 129 -13.10 -20.27 -2.56
CA ASP A 129 -11.81 -20.72 -2.02
C ASP A 129 -10.90 -19.58 -1.49
N PRO A 130 -11.22 -19.01 -0.30
CA PRO A 130 -10.48 -17.88 0.25
C PRO A 130 -9.09 -18.31 0.76
N LEU A 131 -8.05 -17.56 0.38
CA LEU A 131 -6.70 -17.72 0.95
C LEU A 131 -6.68 -17.45 2.46
N ASN A 132 -7.45 -16.45 2.91
CA ASN A 132 -7.65 -16.17 4.32
C ASN A 132 -9.04 -16.64 4.76
N SER A 133 -9.10 -17.91 5.17
CA SER A 133 -10.33 -18.54 5.66
C SER A 133 -10.87 -17.88 6.93
N GLU A 134 -10.03 -17.28 7.78
CA GLU A 134 -10.46 -16.54 8.97
C GLU A 134 -11.20 -15.26 8.57
N ALA A 135 -10.61 -14.45 7.69
CA ALA A 135 -11.23 -13.23 7.17
C ALA A 135 -12.56 -13.53 6.47
N ALA A 136 -12.60 -14.56 5.63
CA ALA A 136 -13.82 -14.99 4.94
C ALA A 136 -14.93 -15.44 5.93
N SER A 137 -14.54 -16.23 6.93
CA SER A 137 -15.47 -16.70 7.97
C SER A 137 -16.02 -15.56 8.81
N LEU A 138 -15.16 -14.61 9.20
CA LEU A 138 -15.55 -13.44 9.98
C LEU A 138 -16.52 -12.55 9.18
N MET A 139 -16.18 -12.24 7.92
CA MET A 139 -17.03 -11.46 7.03
C MET A 139 -18.41 -12.08 6.84
N SER A 140 -18.47 -13.41 6.70
CA SER A 140 -19.73 -14.14 6.49
C SER A 140 -20.60 -14.22 7.75
N ARG A 141 -19.98 -14.31 8.94
CA ARG A 141 -20.70 -14.45 10.22
C ARG A 141 -21.12 -13.11 10.82
N ASP A 142 -20.22 -12.13 10.80
CA ASP A 142 -20.44 -10.79 11.34
C ASP A 142 -19.66 -9.77 10.50
N LYS A 143 -20.35 -9.26 9.47
CA LYS A 143 -19.80 -8.25 8.58
C LYS A 143 -19.35 -7.00 9.33
N ARG A 144 -20.10 -6.55 10.35
CA ARG A 144 -19.74 -5.34 11.11
C ARG A 144 -18.42 -5.53 11.86
N LEU A 145 -18.25 -6.66 12.52
CA LEU A 145 -17.00 -6.98 13.22
C LEU A 145 -15.83 -7.15 12.26
N TYR A 146 -16.06 -7.77 11.10
CA TYR A 146 -15.06 -7.83 10.03
C TYR A 146 -14.61 -6.42 9.60
N GLU A 147 -15.56 -5.54 9.30
CA GLU A 147 -15.27 -4.17 8.90
C GLU A 147 -14.51 -3.38 9.97
N GLU A 148 -14.88 -3.52 11.26
CA GLU A 148 -14.14 -2.93 12.38
C GLU A 148 -12.70 -3.44 12.45
N LYS A 149 -12.49 -4.76 12.30
CA LYS A 149 -11.15 -5.37 12.29
C LYS A 149 -10.33 -4.88 11.10
N VAL A 150 -10.93 -4.74 9.91
CA VAL A 150 -10.24 -4.20 8.73
C VAL A 150 -9.81 -2.75 8.96
N ARG A 151 -10.69 -1.88 9.46
CA ARG A 151 -10.34 -0.47 9.76
C ARG A 151 -9.19 -0.39 10.76
N GLU A 152 -9.17 -1.25 11.77
CA GLU A 152 -8.06 -1.31 12.73
C GLU A 152 -6.76 -1.79 12.08
N TYR A 153 -6.82 -2.79 11.19
CA TYR A 153 -5.67 -3.22 10.40
C TYR A 153 -5.12 -2.09 9.52
N VAL A 154 -6.00 -1.33 8.87
CA VAL A 154 -5.60 -0.15 8.07
C VAL A 154 -4.87 0.86 8.94
N ARG A 155 -5.42 1.17 10.12
CA ARG A 155 -4.82 2.12 11.07
C ARG A 155 -3.45 1.67 11.59
N LEU A 156 -3.24 0.36 11.81
CA LEU A 156 -2.03 -0.19 12.41
C LEU A 156 -0.91 -0.51 11.42
N TYR A 157 -1.25 -0.82 10.17
CA TYR A 157 -0.29 -1.39 9.21
C TYR A 157 -0.26 -0.67 7.87
N ALA A 158 -1.19 0.23 7.60
CA ALA A 158 -1.32 0.90 6.31
C ALA A 158 -1.71 2.37 6.47
N SER A 159 -1.44 2.99 7.62
CA SER A 159 -1.84 4.38 7.84
C SER A 159 -1.04 5.31 6.93
N ARG A 160 -1.70 6.38 6.47
CA ARG A 160 -1.04 7.40 5.64
C ARG A 160 0.10 8.07 6.42
N GLU A 161 -0.08 8.28 7.70
CA GLU A 161 0.89 8.92 8.59
C GLU A 161 2.17 8.10 8.69
N GLU A 162 2.07 6.77 8.84
CA GLU A 162 3.22 5.86 8.85
C GLU A 162 3.94 5.86 7.50
N TRP A 163 3.18 5.78 6.39
CA TRP A 163 3.75 5.87 5.05
C TRP A 163 4.53 7.16 4.83
N GLU A 164 3.93 8.32 5.14
CA GLU A 164 4.57 9.63 4.96
C GLU A 164 5.82 9.79 5.85
N LYS A 165 5.80 9.21 7.05
CA LYS A 165 6.97 9.16 7.94
C LYS A 165 8.11 8.34 7.31
N GLU A 166 7.83 7.13 6.83
CA GLU A 166 8.83 6.29 6.16
C GLU A 166 9.43 6.98 4.93
N GLN A 167 8.61 7.65 4.12
CA GLN A 167 9.09 8.38 2.94
C GLN A 167 10.00 9.56 3.31
N ARG A 168 9.72 10.23 4.43
CA ARG A 168 10.56 11.32 4.95
C ARG A 168 11.92 10.79 5.40
N GLU A 169 11.92 9.72 6.18
CA GLU A 169 13.15 9.08 6.69
C GLU A 169 14.02 8.56 5.55
N LYS A 170 13.43 7.95 4.51
CA LYS A 170 14.17 7.52 3.29
C LYS A 170 14.85 8.70 2.58
N LYS A 171 14.14 9.82 2.40
CA LYS A 171 14.70 11.02 1.76
C LYS A 171 15.84 11.62 2.57
N GLU A 172 15.74 11.61 3.90
CA GLU A 172 16.80 12.09 4.79
C GLU A 172 18.04 11.19 4.75
N ALA A 173 17.85 9.86 4.78
CA ALA A 173 18.94 8.89 4.68
C ALA A 173 19.71 9.02 3.36
N GLN A 174 19.00 9.24 2.25
CA GLN A 174 19.61 9.38 0.93
C GLN A 174 20.39 10.71 0.77
N LYS A 175 19.94 11.78 1.44
CA LYS A 175 20.64 13.07 1.49
C LYS A 175 21.90 13.05 2.36
N GLY A 176 21.91 12.24 3.42
CA GLY A 176 23.08 12.05 4.30
C GLY A 176 24.26 11.32 3.62
N SER A 177 24.03 10.62 2.51
CA SER A 177 25.06 9.86 1.78
C SER A 177 25.95 10.70 0.86
N PHE A 178 25.59 11.96 0.56
CA PHE A 178 26.32 12.81 -0.40
C PHE A 178 27.32 13.82 0.20
N CYS A 179 27.69 13.69 1.48
CA CYS A 179 28.71 14.58 2.08
C CYS A 179 29.86 13.80 2.72
N GLY A 180 31.02 13.84 2.07
CA GLY A 180 32.30 13.72 2.77
C GLY A 180 33.34 12.80 2.12
N THR A 181 34.11 13.31 1.14
CA THR A 181 35.59 13.19 1.15
C THR A 181 36.22 14.29 0.27
N SER A 182 36.39 15.48 0.83
CA SER A 182 37.52 16.33 0.47
C SER A 182 38.21 16.75 1.75
N ASN A 183 39.20 15.97 2.18
CA ASN A 183 40.23 16.47 3.09
C ASN A 183 41.57 15.87 2.67
N LEU A 184 42.44 16.76 2.19
CA LEU A 184 43.87 16.52 2.06
C LEU A 184 44.48 16.26 3.46
N PRO A 185 45.55 15.46 3.56
CA PRO A 185 46.18 15.16 4.84
C PRO A 185 47.05 16.34 5.30
N ASN A 186 46.86 16.77 6.55
CA ASN A 186 47.85 17.59 7.24
C ASN A 186 48.58 16.70 8.26
N ALA A 187 49.88 16.54 8.07
CA ALA A 187 50.78 15.81 8.94
C ALA A 187 51.30 16.75 10.04
N ALA A 188 51.14 16.38 11.32
CA ALA A 188 52.05 16.77 12.41
C ALA A 188 51.69 16.07 13.73
N ASN A 189 52.58 15.16 14.14
CA ASN A 189 53.28 15.04 15.44
C ASN A 189 52.55 14.84 16.77
N GLY A 190 53.08 13.85 17.52
CA GLY A 190 53.40 13.95 18.96
C GLY A 190 52.30 13.52 19.93
N GLU A 191 52.27 12.26 20.39
CA GLU A 191 52.93 11.79 21.63
C GLU A 191 52.20 12.14 22.96
N THR A 192 51.71 11.07 23.60
CA THR A 192 51.76 10.74 25.04
C THR A 192 50.90 11.44 26.12
N SER A 193 50.20 10.58 26.87
CA SER A 193 50.20 10.47 28.34
C SER A 193 49.17 11.21 29.23
N THR A 194 48.28 10.40 29.80
CA THR A 194 48.05 10.16 31.25
C THR A 194 47.37 11.21 32.15
N THR A 195 46.60 10.67 33.12
CA THR A 195 46.07 11.22 34.41
C THR A 195 44.71 11.93 34.29
N SER A 196 43.59 11.47 34.87
CA SER A 196 43.19 11.17 36.27
C SER A 196 42.95 12.40 37.15
N GLY A 197 41.73 12.54 37.68
CA GLY A 197 41.33 13.47 38.74
C GLY A 197 39.91 14.01 38.49
N GLU A 198 38.86 13.47 39.09
CA GLU A 198 38.32 13.70 40.45
C GLU A 198 37.18 14.73 40.52
N ALA A 199 36.08 14.25 41.11
CA ALA A 199 34.89 14.87 41.71
C ALA A 199 34.76 16.40 41.86
N SER A 200 33.53 16.93 41.76
CA SER A 200 32.67 17.20 42.95
C SER A 200 31.44 18.10 42.66
N THR A 201 30.40 17.89 43.49
CA THR A 201 29.31 18.80 43.93
C THR A 201 28.27 19.31 42.93
N VAL A 202 26.99 18.88 43.01
CA VAL A 202 25.88 19.31 43.92
C VAL A 202 25.28 20.67 43.55
N GLY A 203 23.98 20.69 43.24
CA GLY A 203 23.20 21.90 42.99
C GLY A 203 21.72 21.59 42.72
N GLU A 204 20.98 21.41 43.81
CA GLU A 204 19.54 21.22 43.92
C GLU A 204 18.77 22.53 43.66
N ALA A 205 17.68 22.50 42.89
CA ALA A 205 16.63 23.52 42.93
C ALA A 205 15.30 23.03 42.30
N VAL A 206 14.28 22.92 43.15
CA VAL A 206 12.83 22.79 42.87
C VAL A 206 12.15 23.67 43.95
N PRO A 207 10.87 24.12 43.88
CA PRO A 207 9.93 24.40 42.78
C PRO A 207 9.47 25.88 42.79
N THR A 208 8.66 26.32 41.81
CA THR A 208 7.61 27.33 42.07
C THR A 208 6.42 27.13 41.11
N THR A 209 5.24 27.06 41.73
CA THR A 209 3.88 26.91 41.23
C THR A 209 3.22 28.23 40.81
N ALA A 210 2.35 28.20 39.79
CA ALA A 210 1.08 28.94 39.68
C ALA A 210 0.38 28.52 38.36
N THR A 211 -0.81 27.91 38.34
CA THR A 211 -2.16 28.54 38.44
C THR A 211 -2.41 29.39 37.17
N THR A 212 -3.40 29.20 36.29
CA THR A 212 -4.79 28.68 36.32
C THR A 212 -5.25 28.59 34.85
N ALA A 213 -6.22 27.73 34.52
CA ALA A 213 -7.46 28.10 33.83
C ALA A 213 -8.14 26.88 33.21
N GLU A 214 -9.26 26.56 33.84
CA GLU A 214 -10.31 25.62 33.48
C GLU A 214 -11.24 26.28 32.44
N ALA A 215 -11.71 25.51 31.45
CA ALA A 215 -12.91 25.82 30.68
C ALA A 215 -13.50 24.51 30.14
N THR A 216 -14.34 23.90 30.97
CA THR A 216 -15.39 22.96 30.59
C THR A 216 -16.52 23.75 29.91
N ASN A 217 -17.16 23.15 28.91
CA ASN A 217 -18.51 23.52 28.48
C ASN A 217 -19.18 22.29 27.86
N ASP A 218 -19.95 21.59 28.70
CA ASP A 218 -21.06 20.71 28.35
C ASP A 218 -22.36 21.54 28.29
N ALA A 219 -23.20 21.31 27.27
CA ALA A 219 -24.68 21.43 27.25
C ALA A 219 -25.16 21.37 25.78
N VAL A 220 -25.84 20.33 25.25
CA VAL A 220 -27.19 19.75 25.51
C VAL A 220 -28.28 20.31 24.56
N SER A 221 -29.20 19.38 24.18
CA SER A 221 -30.52 19.49 23.53
C SER A 221 -30.54 19.31 22.00
N GLU A 222 -30.94 18.12 21.53
CA GLU A 222 -32.32 17.63 21.31
C GLU A 222 -32.94 18.19 20.01
N ILE A 223 -33.05 17.33 19.00
CA ILE A 223 -34.18 17.36 18.07
C ILE A 223 -34.74 15.94 17.91
N SER A 224 -35.95 15.80 18.42
CA SER A 224 -37.00 14.80 18.16
C SER A 224 -37.16 14.50 16.67
N ASP A 225 -37.18 13.22 16.26
CA ASP A 225 -38.41 12.42 16.06
C ASP A 225 -39.38 13.00 15.02
N LEU A 226 -39.33 12.45 13.79
CA LEU A 226 -40.45 12.38 12.87
C LEU A 226 -40.29 11.18 11.90
N GLY A 227 -40.99 10.10 12.22
CA GLY A 227 -41.88 9.40 11.26
C GLY A 227 -41.28 8.43 10.25
N SER A 228 -41.44 7.13 10.52
CA SER A 228 -41.70 6.13 9.47
C SER A 228 -43.06 6.41 8.81
N PRO A 229 -43.17 6.18 7.50
CA PRO A 229 -44.36 5.60 6.92
C PRO A 229 -44.06 4.22 6.32
N ALA A 230 -44.98 3.32 6.58
CA ALA A 230 -45.06 1.98 6.04
C ALA A 230 -45.31 1.97 4.51
N ASP A 231 -45.08 0.80 3.94
CA ASP A 231 -45.77 0.22 2.77
C ASP A 231 -45.74 1.00 1.45
N ILE A 232 -44.82 0.59 0.55
CA ILE A 232 -45.03 0.70 -0.89
C ILE A 232 -45.02 -0.71 -1.46
N ASP A 233 -46.17 -1.04 -2.03
CA ASP A 233 -46.58 -2.31 -2.59
C ASP A 233 -45.65 -2.88 -3.68
N ASP A 234 -45.74 -4.21 -3.78
CA ASP A 234 -45.30 -5.06 -4.88
C ASP A 234 -45.43 -4.40 -6.27
N VAL A 235 -44.30 -4.30 -6.97
CA VAL A 235 -44.32 -4.19 -8.44
C VAL A 235 -43.76 -5.49 -9.02
N ASP A 236 -44.68 -6.40 -9.31
CA ASP A 236 -44.46 -7.53 -10.21
C ASP A 236 -44.27 -6.99 -11.64
N ILE A 237 -43.03 -7.01 -12.14
CA ILE A 237 -42.73 -6.84 -13.57
C ILE A 237 -42.25 -8.18 -14.13
N SER A 238 -43.13 -9.17 -14.09
CA SER A 238 -43.12 -10.30 -15.03
C SER A 238 -43.81 -9.91 -16.34
N ALA A 239 -43.34 -8.83 -16.98
CA ALA A 239 -43.63 -8.50 -18.37
C ALA A 239 -42.67 -7.41 -18.85
N LEU A 240 -41.44 -7.80 -19.19
CA LEU A 240 -40.61 -7.29 -20.29
C LEU A 240 -39.34 -8.14 -20.44
#